data_AF-A0A4U3KSC2-F1
#
_entry.id   AF-A0A4U3KSC2-F1
#
_cell.length_a   1.000
_cell.length_b   1.000
_cell.length_c   1.000
_cell.angle_alpha   90.00
_cell.angle_beta   90.00
_cell.angle_gamma   90.00
#
_symmetry.space_group_name_H-M   'P 1'
#
loop_
_entity.id
_entity.type
_entity.pdbx_description
1 polymer ?
#
loop_
_entity_poly.entity_id
_entity_poly.type
_entity_poly.pdbx_seq_one_letter_code
_entity_poly.pdbx_strand_id
1 'polypeptide(L)'
;MINTQELRVGSYILVDNTIRKVCCIKNDASATQLSHIGFETNHSCEYEAASSERLTAVPISNELLRALGFTFHDYHKTWQHERPKKTFTIELNTEYSAVDFSHRTLVKHIQYLHLLQNLFYSVQQQELTLNAIRDTVLTN
;
A
#
# COMPACT_ATOMS: atom_id res chain seq x y z
N MET A 1 -12.79 -5.78 5.77
CA MET A 1 -12.86 -4.56 6.58
C MET A 1 -11.46 -4.05 6.83
N ILE A 2 -11.21 -2.77 6.58
CA ILE A 2 -9.87 -2.16 6.70
C ILE A 2 -9.73 -1.45 8.04
N ASN A 3 -8.59 -1.63 8.73
CA ASN A 3 -8.31 -0.92 9.97
C ASN A 3 -7.91 0.53 9.66
N THR A 4 -8.74 1.50 10.02
CA THR A 4 -8.50 2.93 9.75
C THR A 4 -7.26 3.47 10.45
N GLN A 5 -6.83 2.86 11.55
CA GLN A 5 -5.63 3.27 12.28
C GLN A 5 -4.33 2.98 11.51
N GLU A 6 -4.36 2.03 10.59
CA GLU A 6 -3.21 1.68 9.75
C GLU A 6 -3.19 2.46 8.44
N LEU A 7 -4.26 3.19 8.12
CA LEU A 7 -4.35 3.98 6.90
C LEU A 7 -3.82 5.39 7.12
N ARG A 8 -3.14 5.92 6.10
CA ARG A 8 -2.74 7.32 6.00
C ARG A 8 -3.35 7.95 4.75
N VAL A 9 -3.54 9.27 4.75
CA VAL A 9 -3.83 10.01 3.51
C VAL A 9 -2.73 9.72 2.50
N GLY A 10 -3.12 9.38 1.27
CA GLY A 10 -2.23 8.90 0.22
C GLY A 10 -2.08 7.38 0.12
N SER A 11 -2.60 6.62 1.08
CA SER A 11 -2.65 5.15 0.98
C SER A 11 -3.57 4.71 -0.17
N TYR A 12 -3.32 3.54 -0.74
CA TYR A 12 -4.20 2.94 -1.73
C TYR A 12 -5.08 1.86 -1.12
N ILE A 13 -6.35 1.85 -1.51
CA ILE A 13 -7.38 0.88 -1.08
C ILE A 13 -8.16 0.39 -2.30
N LEU A 14 -8.85 -0.75 -2.17
CA LEU A 14 -9.82 -1.21 -3.16
C LEU A 14 -11.21 -0.66 -2.79
N VAL A 15 -11.87 -0.06 -3.78
CA VAL A 15 -13.28 0.34 -3.73
C VAL A 15 -13.97 -0.32 -4.91
N ASP A 16 -14.91 -1.23 -4.66
CA ASP A 16 -15.59 -2.01 -5.70
C ASP A 16 -14.59 -2.64 -6.70
N ASN A 17 -13.54 -3.27 -6.16
CA ASN A 17 -12.45 -3.89 -6.91
C ASN A 17 -11.58 -2.94 -7.76
N THR A 18 -11.70 -1.63 -7.57
CA THR A 18 -10.84 -0.63 -8.22
C THR A 18 -9.89 0.00 -7.20
N ILE A 19 -8.60 0.09 -7.52
CA ILE A 19 -7.63 0.75 -6.65
C ILE A 19 -7.88 2.26 -6.67
N ARG A 20 -8.12 2.84 -5.50
CA ARG A 20 -8.31 4.28 -5.29
C ARG A 20 -7.37 4.79 -4.20
N LYS A 21 -7.01 6.07 -4.29
CA LYS A 21 -6.15 6.73 -3.31
C LYS A 21 -7.00 7.39 -2.24
N VAL A 22 -6.61 7.24 -0.97
CA VAL A 22 -7.27 7.88 0.16
C VAL A 22 -6.95 9.38 0.17
N CYS A 23 -7.98 10.22 0.02
CA CYS A 23 -7.88 11.69 0.12
C CYS A 23 -8.11 12.20 1.56
N CYS A 24 -8.89 11.48 2.36
CA CYS A 24 -9.34 11.97 3.66
C CYS A 24 -9.69 10.80 4.61
N ILE A 25 -9.46 10.96 5.91
CA ILE A 25 -9.94 10.03 6.94
C ILE A 25 -10.66 10.86 7.99
N LYS A 26 -11.97 10.65 8.12
CA LYS A 26 -12.81 11.33 9.10
C LYS A 26 -13.06 10.38 10.26
N ASN A 27 -12.46 10.69 11.40
CA ASN A 27 -12.75 10.04 12.67
C ASN A 27 -13.61 11.01 13.46
N ASP A 28 -14.88 10.68 13.67
CA ASP A 28 -15.68 11.47 14.60
C ASP A 28 -15.39 10.99 16.02
N ALA A 29 -15.08 11.92 16.91
CA ALA A 29 -14.66 11.61 18.29
C ALA A 29 -15.84 11.17 19.17
N SER A 30 -17.08 11.31 18.68
CA SER A 30 -18.26 10.72 19.32
C SER A 30 -18.34 9.23 19.01
N ALA A 31 -18.32 8.40 20.05
CA ALA A 31 -18.30 6.92 20.00
C ALA A 31 -19.46 6.25 19.22
N THR A 32 -20.40 7.02 18.69
CA THR A 32 -21.60 6.55 17.99
C THR A 32 -21.52 6.65 16.47
N GLN A 33 -20.52 7.32 15.89
CA GLN A 33 -20.36 7.42 14.44
C GLN A 33 -19.17 6.62 13.94
N LEU A 34 -19.42 5.80 12.91
CA LEU A 34 -18.40 5.01 12.22
C LEU A 34 -17.39 5.94 11.53
N SER A 35 -16.10 5.65 11.63
CA SER A 35 -15.08 6.34 10.84
C SER A 35 -15.43 6.30 9.35
N HIS A 36 -15.19 7.38 8.62
CA HIS A 36 -15.40 7.44 7.17
C HIS A 36 -14.07 7.62 6.45
N ILE A 37 -13.90 6.92 5.33
CA ILE A 37 -12.74 7.03 4.46
C ILE A 37 -13.17 7.77 3.20
N GLY A 38 -12.48 8.87 2.92
CA GLY A 38 -12.58 9.59 1.67
C GLY A 38 -11.56 9.07 0.65
N PHE A 39 -12.00 8.75 -0.57
CA PHE A 39 -11.13 8.30 -1.66
C PHE A 39 -11.34 9.09 -2.95
N GLU A 40 -10.26 9.24 -3.72
CA GLU A 40 -10.25 9.99 -4.98
C GLU A 40 -11.02 9.23 -6.06
N THR A 41 -11.93 9.92 -6.73
CA THR A 41 -12.57 9.49 -7.98
C THR A 41 -12.21 10.46 -9.10
N ASN A 42 -12.62 10.19 -10.34
CA ASN A 42 -12.17 10.93 -11.53
C ASN A 42 -12.34 12.45 -11.41
N HIS A 43 -13.33 12.92 -10.64
CA HIS A 43 -13.65 14.35 -10.52
C HIS A 43 -14.03 14.81 -9.09
N SER A 44 -13.97 13.94 -8.09
CA SER A 44 -14.37 14.29 -6.71
C SER A 44 -13.69 13.40 -5.66
N CYS A 45 -13.96 13.69 -4.38
CA CYS A 45 -13.62 12.82 -3.25
C CYS A 45 -14.95 12.24 -2.75
N GLU A 46 -15.11 10.93 -2.85
CA GLU A 46 -16.27 10.19 -2.33
C GLU A 46 -15.95 9.67 -0.93
N TYR A 47 -16.99 9.49 -0.10
CA TYR A 47 -16.84 9.02 1.27
C TYR A 47 -17.63 7.73 1.47
N GLU A 48 -17.04 6.82 2.22
CA GLU A 48 -17.67 5.56 2.58
C GLU A 48 -17.34 5.21 4.03
N ALA A 49 -18.25 4.53 4.72
CA ALA A 49 -18.01 4.08 6.08
C ALA A 49 -16.85 3.07 6.09
N ALA A 50 -15.94 3.15 7.05
CA ALA A 50 -14.79 2.25 7.16
C ALA A 50 -15.18 0.78 7.34
N SER A 51 -16.39 0.53 7.87
CA SER A 51 -16.98 -0.80 8.01
C SER A 51 -17.67 -1.31 6.74
N SER A 52 -17.75 -0.50 5.68
CA SER A 52 -18.39 -0.89 4.42
C SER A 52 -17.65 -2.03 3.74
N GLU A 53 -18.40 -2.99 3.22
CA GLU A 53 -17.86 -4.15 2.48
C GLU A 53 -17.24 -3.73 1.14
N ARG A 54 -17.62 -2.56 0.62
CA ARG A 54 -17.04 -1.98 -0.60
C ARG A 54 -15.56 -1.66 -0.46
N LEU A 55 -15.12 -1.38 0.77
CA LEU A 55 -13.75 -1.00 1.09
C LEU A 55 -12.94 -2.22 1.52
N THR A 56 -11.94 -2.57 0.72
CA THR A 56 -10.98 -3.63 1.07
C THR A 56 -9.54 -3.14 0.94
N ALA A 57 -8.64 -3.77 1.68
CA ALA A 57 -7.21 -3.48 1.56
C ALA A 57 -6.68 -4.10 0.26
N VAL A 58 -5.75 -3.43 -0.42
CA VAL A 58 -5.12 -3.97 -1.64
C VAL A 58 -4.15 -5.08 -1.21
N PRO A 59 -4.36 -6.36 -1.58
CA PRO A 59 -3.43 -7.42 -1.25
C PRO A 59 -2.11 -7.25 -2.02
N ILE A 60 -0.98 -7.58 -1.40
CA ILE A 60 0.31 -7.60 -2.10
C ILE A 60 0.34 -8.75 -3.10
N SER A 61 0.78 -8.44 -4.32
CA SER A 61 1.08 -9.42 -5.36
C SER A 61 2.33 -9.01 -6.13
N ASN A 62 2.90 -9.95 -6.89
CA ASN A 62 4.06 -9.67 -7.75
C ASN A 62 3.73 -8.60 -8.82
N GLU A 63 2.51 -8.60 -9.36
CA GLU A 63 2.04 -7.62 -10.33
C GLU A 63 1.96 -6.23 -9.69
N LEU A 64 1.47 -6.14 -8.46
CA LEU A 64 1.41 -4.90 -7.71
C LEU A 64 2.80 -4.36 -7.39
N LEU A 65 3.74 -5.23 -6.98
CA LEU A 65 5.12 -4.82 -6.72
C LEU A 65 5.77 -4.24 -7.99
N ARG A 66 5.56 -4.85 -9.15
CA ARG A 66 6.00 -4.27 -10.43
C ARG A 66 5.34 -2.93 -10.73
N ALA A 67 4.04 -2.79 -10.46
CA ALA A 67 3.30 -1.53 -10.61
C ALA A 67 3.88 -0.40 -9.74
N LEU A 68 4.40 -0.76 -8.57
CA LEU A 68 5.07 0.14 -7.64
C LEU A 68 6.53 0.40 -7.99
N GLY A 69 7.07 -0.17 -9.08
CA GLY A 69 8.45 0.03 -9.51
C GLY A 69 9.46 -0.93 -8.88
N PHE A 70 9.03 -2.00 -8.22
CA PHE A 70 9.95 -3.04 -7.75
C PHE A 70 10.41 -3.93 -8.89
N THR A 71 11.68 -4.33 -8.81
CA THR A 71 12.30 -5.33 -9.69
C THR A 71 12.63 -6.58 -8.89
N PHE A 72 12.32 -7.76 -9.45
CA PHE A 72 12.69 -9.03 -8.83
C PHE A 72 14.11 -9.45 -9.25
N HIS A 73 14.92 -9.82 -8.27
CA HIS A 73 16.31 -10.26 -8.47
C HIS A 73 16.42 -11.77 -8.22
N ASP A 74 16.61 -12.53 -9.29
CA ASP A 74 16.59 -14.01 -9.25
C ASP A 74 17.70 -14.63 -8.39
N TYR A 75 18.86 -13.98 -8.28
CA TYR A 75 19.98 -14.50 -7.49
C TYR A 75 19.70 -14.42 -5.98
N HIS A 76 19.17 -13.30 -5.52
CA HIS A 76 18.85 -13.06 -4.11
C HIS A 76 17.43 -13.52 -3.73
N LYS A 77 16.57 -13.81 -4.72
CA LYS A 77 15.14 -14.13 -4.53
C LYS A 77 14.40 -13.03 -3.77
N THR A 78 14.74 -11.77 -4.07
CA THR A 78 14.13 -10.59 -3.45
C THR A 78 13.61 -9.60 -4.49
N TRP A 79 12.54 -8.91 -4.12
CA TRP A 79 12.04 -7.70 -4.74
C TRP A 79 12.77 -6.49 -4.16
N GLN A 80 13.33 -5.66 -5.04
CA GLN A 80 14.05 -4.45 -4.69
C GLN A 80 13.40 -3.25 -5.36
N HIS A 81 13.35 -2.13 -4.65
CA HIS A 81 12.88 -0.85 -5.18
C HIS A 81 14.08 0.09 -5.33
N GLU A 82 14.08 0.91 -6.39
CA GLU A 82 15.14 1.91 -6.56
C GLU A 82 15.17 2.84 -5.36
N ARG A 83 16.36 3.14 -4.84
CA ARG A 83 16.53 3.93 -3.63
C ARG A 83 17.34 5.20 -3.89
N PRO A 84 17.04 6.30 -3.18
CA PRO A 84 17.95 7.41 -3.07
C PRO A 84 19.31 6.97 -2.49
N LYS A 85 20.39 7.65 -2.88
CA LYS A 85 21.72 7.35 -2.33
C LYS A 85 21.71 7.54 -0.81
N LYS A 86 22.38 6.64 -0.08
CA LYS A 86 22.58 6.66 1.38
C LYS A 86 21.33 6.38 2.26
N THR A 87 20.24 5.83 1.71
CA THR A 87 19.10 5.34 2.52
C THR A 87 19.24 3.85 2.84
N PHE A 88 18.55 3.39 3.89
CA PHE A 88 18.45 1.96 4.18
C PHE A 88 17.64 1.25 3.10
N THR A 89 18.09 0.06 2.68
CA THR A 89 17.33 -0.76 1.73
C THR A 89 16.29 -1.58 2.48
N ILE A 90 15.04 -1.51 2.03
CA ILE A 90 14.04 -2.52 2.31
C ILE A 90 13.92 -3.38 1.06
N GLU A 91 14.10 -4.68 1.22
CA GLU A 91 13.82 -5.68 0.19
C GLU A 91 12.65 -6.55 0.66
N LEU A 92 11.89 -7.11 -0.28
CA LEU A 92 10.87 -8.11 0.06
C LEU A 92 11.32 -9.46 -0.46
N ASN A 93 11.26 -10.50 0.35
CA ASN A 93 11.52 -11.86 -0.13
C ASN A 93 10.31 -12.43 -0.89
N THR A 94 10.38 -13.70 -1.29
CA THR A 94 9.32 -14.43 -2.00
C THR A 94 8.02 -14.58 -1.23
N GLU A 95 8.04 -14.46 0.10
CA GLU A 95 6.86 -14.51 0.97
C GLU A 95 6.37 -13.11 1.40
N TYR A 96 6.85 -12.07 0.71
CA TYR A 96 6.56 -10.65 1.01
C TYR A 96 6.94 -10.22 2.43
N SER A 97 7.95 -10.86 3.03
CA SER A 97 8.57 -10.39 4.26
C SER A 97 9.60 -9.33 3.94
N ALA A 98 9.55 -8.21 4.66
CA ALA A 98 10.54 -7.16 4.54
C ALA A 98 11.82 -7.53 5.28
N VAL A 99 12.94 -7.42 4.56
CA VAL A 99 14.29 -7.69 5.06
C VAL A 99 15.18 -6.47 4.82
N ASP A 100 16.18 -6.30 5.67
CA ASP A 100 17.26 -5.34 5.43
C ASP A 100 18.34 -5.92 4.50
N PHE A 101 19.39 -5.14 4.21
CA PHE A 101 20.52 -5.58 3.39
C PHE A 101 21.30 -6.77 4.00
N SER A 102 21.24 -6.96 5.32
CA SER A 102 21.83 -8.11 5.99
C SER A 102 20.89 -9.33 5.98
N HIS A 103 19.78 -9.26 5.23
CA HIS A 103 18.70 -10.25 5.18
C HIS A 103 18.04 -10.53 6.53
N ARG A 104 18.14 -9.59 7.48
CA ARG A 104 17.41 -9.67 8.74
C ARG A 104 15.96 -9.25 8.50
N THR A 105 15.02 -10.08 8.91
CA THR A 105 13.60 -9.76 8.83
C THR A 105 13.25 -8.58 9.73
N LEU A 106 12.68 -7.54 9.11
CA LEU A 106 12.13 -6.36 9.78
C LEU A 106 10.65 -6.56 10.09
N VAL A 107 9.89 -7.00 9.09
CA VAL A 107 8.46 -7.29 9.19
C VAL A 107 8.18 -8.59 8.45
N LYS A 108 7.47 -9.50 9.11
CA LYS A 108 7.05 -10.77 8.51
C LYS A 108 5.77 -10.56 7.70
N HIS A 109 5.74 -11.11 6.50
CA HIS A 109 4.54 -11.29 5.69
C HIS A 109 3.66 -10.03 5.56
N ILE A 110 4.12 -9.07 4.77
CA ILE A 110 3.35 -7.87 4.48
C ILE A 110 2.21 -8.25 3.53
N GLN A 111 1.00 -8.34 4.09
CA GLN A 111 -0.16 -8.83 3.36
C GLN A 111 -0.81 -7.75 2.46
N TYR A 112 -0.73 -6.48 2.85
CA TYR A 112 -1.47 -5.39 2.20
C TYR A 112 -0.58 -4.20 1.84
N LEU A 113 -0.97 -3.49 0.78
CA LEU A 113 -0.24 -2.34 0.26
C LEU A 113 -0.05 -1.21 1.27
N HIS A 114 -1.07 -0.85 2.04
CA HIS A 114 -0.96 0.25 3.00
C HIS A 114 0.12 -0.03 4.06
N LEU A 115 0.30 -1.29 4.45
CA LEU A 115 1.37 -1.71 5.37
C LEU A 115 2.75 -1.55 4.73
N LEU A 116 2.89 -1.91 3.45
CA LEU A 116 4.12 -1.71 2.70
C LEU A 116 4.45 -0.21 2.57
N GLN A 117 3.46 0.62 2.23
CA GLN A 117 3.60 2.07 2.13
C GLN A 117 4.06 2.68 3.47
N ASN A 118 3.45 2.27 4.59
CA ASN A 118 3.83 2.73 5.92
C ASN A 118 5.26 2.35 6.29
N LEU A 119 5.68 1.11 5.95
CA LEU A 119 7.04 0.66 6.20
C LEU A 119 8.06 1.45 5.38
N PHE A 120 7.81 1.62 4.08
CA PHE A 120 8.69 2.38 3.19
C PHE A 120 8.83 3.83 3.63
N TYR A 121 7.73 4.49 3.98
CA TYR A 121 7.78 5.85 4.51
C TYR A 121 8.57 5.89 5.82
N SER A 122 8.36 4.95 6.73
CA SER A 122 9.05 4.95 8.03
C SER A 122 10.57 4.80 7.91
N VAL A 123 11.05 3.96 6.99
CA VAL A 123 12.48 3.63 6.85
C VAL A 123 13.18 4.51 5.82
N GLN A 124 12.53 4.83 4.71
CA GLN A 124 13.13 5.54 3.57
C GLN A 124 12.62 6.97 3.41
N GLN A 125 11.60 7.39 4.16
CA GLN A 125 10.97 8.71 4.06
C GLN A 125 10.45 9.01 2.64
N GLN A 126 10.04 7.95 1.92
CA GLN A 126 9.53 8.01 0.57
C GLN A 126 8.14 7.37 0.51
N GLU A 127 7.20 8.06 -0.13
CA GLU A 127 5.88 7.49 -0.42
C GLU A 127 5.96 6.58 -1.64
N LEU A 128 5.47 5.35 -1.49
CA LEU A 128 5.29 4.44 -2.60
C LEU A 128 4.04 4.83 -3.38
N THR A 129 4.24 5.28 -4.62
CA THR A 129 3.19 5.63 -5.55
C THR A 129 3.04 4.54 -6.59
N LEU A 130 1.80 4.22 -6.96
CA LEU A 130 1.59 3.42 -8.17
C LEU A 130 2.08 4.24 -9.35
N ASN A 131 3.13 3.75 -10.01
CA ASN A 131 3.46 4.27 -11.33
C ASN A 131 2.22 3.98 -12.15
N ALA A 132 1.66 5.00 -12.80
CA ALA A 132 0.55 4.79 -13.72
C ALA A 132 1.00 3.74 -14.73
N ILE A 133 0.61 2.48 -14.51
CA ILE A 133 0.70 1.45 -15.52
C ILE A 133 -0.13 2.04 -16.64
N ARG A 134 0.52 2.30 -17.77
CA ARG A 134 -0.16 2.56 -19.05
C ARG A 134 -1.23 1.49 -19.22
N ASP A 135 -2.48 1.81 -18.89
CA ASP A 135 -3.71 1.10 -19.25
C ASP A 135 -3.61 -0.42 -19.42
N THR A 136 -2.96 -1.14 -18.49
CA THR A 136 -3.10 -2.59 -18.43
C THR A 136 -3.95 -2.95 -17.22
N VAL A 137 -5.24 -2.89 -17.51
CA VAL A 137 -6.33 -3.63 -16.89
C VAL A 137 -5.79 -4.86 -16.12
N LEU A 138 -5.90 -4.81 -14.79
CA LEU A 138 -5.88 -6.01 -13.95
C LEU A 138 -7.17 -6.79 -14.25
N THR A 139 -7.22 -7.47 -15.39
CA THR A 139 -8.30 -8.41 -15.73
C THR A 139 -7.80 -9.84 -15.57
N ASN A 140 -8.54 -10.54 -14.69
CA ASN A 140 -8.68 -11.98 -14.46
C ASN A 140 -7.56 -12.71 -13.74
#